data_AF-A0A401IN82-F1
#
_entry.id   AF-A0A401IN82-F1
#
_cell.length_a   1.000
_cell.length_b   1.000
_cell.length_c   1.000
_cell.angle_alpha   90.00
_cell.angle_beta   90.00
_cell.angle_gamma   90.00
#
_symmetry.space_group_name_H-M   'P 1'
#
loop_
_entity.id
_entity.type
_entity.pdbx_description
1 polymer ?
#
loop_
_entity_poly.entity_id
_entity_poly.type
_entity_poly.pdbx_seq_one_letter_code
_entity_poly.pdbx_strand_id
1 'polypeptide(L)'
;MEPDFNQTSEDESPQDPINHPDDKEWERTFNLFKLEYEQAAQRYENVYKAIWQIFQYMALLAAGIFTFGSKVNENDKFPFELILFIALFPLVFWFFATYIPMDQYGKNNLEHLKNLEIKMNQEYEKYHENFSWRLEHYSKFKAVLPPWSVRQSVLFFGVFITIVDIFSLVIMVQENEINDLLFLQFFIIFIPIFTVVYIKDKFDLCQQKLKE
;
A
#
# COMPACT_ATOMS: atom_id res chain seq x y z
N MET A 1 -46.49 32.24 -56.73
CA MET A 1 -46.90 30.84 -56.51
C MET A 1 -45.75 30.20 -55.75
N GLU A 2 -45.76 30.39 -54.43
CA GLU A 2 -44.83 29.73 -53.51
C GLU A 2 -45.60 28.57 -52.87
N PRO A 3 -44.97 27.39 -52.71
CA PRO A 3 -45.63 26.23 -52.14
C PRO A 3 -45.78 26.34 -50.62
N ASP A 4 -46.96 25.92 -50.15
CA ASP A 4 -47.37 25.80 -48.76
C ASP A 4 -46.36 25.01 -47.91
N PHE A 5 -45.97 25.61 -46.78
CA PHE A 5 -45.27 24.94 -45.69
C PHE A 5 -46.27 24.04 -44.95
N ASN A 6 -46.34 22.78 -45.36
CA ASN A 6 -47.19 21.79 -44.72
C ASN A 6 -46.57 21.36 -43.38
N GLN A 7 -47.25 21.69 -42.29
CA GLN A 7 -47.00 21.15 -40.95
C GLN A 7 -47.10 19.62 -41.02
N THR A 8 -46.04 18.93 -40.62
CA THR A 8 -46.09 17.48 -40.35
C THR A 8 -45.84 17.29 -38.86
N SER A 9 -46.95 16.97 -38.17
CA SER A 9 -47.10 16.09 -36.98
C SER A 9 -45.92 16.03 -36.00
N GLU A 10 -46.06 16.61 -34.81
CA GLU A 10 -46.61 15.94 -33.62
C GLU A 10 -45.72 14.81 -33.10
N ASP A 11 -44.91 15.17 -32.09
CA ASP A 11 -44.56 14.39 -30.90
C ASP A 11 -44.67 12.86 -30.99
N GLU A 12 -43.67 12.23 -31.60
CA GLU A 12 -43.17 10.96 -31.06
C GLU A 12 -42.15 11.29 -29.97
N SER A 13 -42.65 11.54 -28.75
CA SER A 13 -41.85 11.36 -27.54
C SER A 13 -41.15 10.01 -27.67
N PRO A 14 -39.82 9.91 -27.45
CA PRO A 14 -39.17 8.61 -27.32
C PRO A 14 -39.99 7.81 -26.32
N GLN A 15 -40.57 6.70 -26.76
CA GLN A 15 -41.14 5.73 -25.84
C GLN A 15 -39.98 5.31 -24.96
N ASP A 16 -39.97 5.80 -23.71
CA ASP A 16 -39.07 5.30 -22.69
C ASP A 16 -39.17 3.77 -22.74
N PRO A 17 -38.06 3.06 -23.05
CA PRO A 17 -38.09 1.62 -23.11
C PRO A 17 -38.69 1.13 -21.80
N ILE A 18 -39.68 0.25 -21.92
CA ILE A 18 -40.43 -0.37 -20.83
C ILE A 18 -39.43 -0.68 -19.71
N ASN A 19 -39.43 0.13 -18.65
CA ASN A 19 -38.59 -0.05 -17.48
C ASN A 19 -39.01 -1.38 -16.86
N HIS A 20 -38.36 -2.48 -17.22
CA HIS A 20 -38.61 -3.76 -16.59
C HIS A 20 -38.21 -3.56 -15.11
N PRO A 21 -39.00 -4.00 -14.13
CA PRO A 21 -38.63 -3.89 -12.72
C PRO A 21 -37.24 -4.49 -12.44
N ASP A 22 -36.83 -5.49 -13.23
CA ASP A 22 -35.50 -6.12 -13.19
C ASP A 22 -34.36 -5.18 -13.63
N ASP A 23 -34.62 -4.24 -14.55
CA ASP A 23 -33.62 -3.28 -15.04
C ASP A 23 -33.20 -2.31 -13.92
N LYS A 24 -34.17 -1.88 -13.10
CA LYS A 24 -33.93 -0.99 -11.95
C LYS A 24 -33.17 -1.66 -10.82
N GLU A 25 -33.38 -2.97 -10.61
CA GLU A 25 -32.69 -3.72 -9.57
C GLU A 25 -31.23 -3.99 -9.94
N TRP A 26 -30.98 -4.37 -11.21
CA TRP A 26 -29.63 -4.51 -11.74
C TRP A 26 -28.86 -3.19 -11.66
N GLU A 27 -29.44 -2.08 -12.13
CA GLU A 27 -28.79 -0.77 -12.15
C GLU A 27 -28.39 -0.34 -10.73
N ARG A 28 -29.28 -0.56 -9.75
CA ARG A 28 -28.98 -0.28 -8.34
C ARG A 28 -27.81 -1.12 -7.81
N THR A 29 -27.79 -2.41 -8.13
CA THR A 29 -26.76 -3.35 -7.68
C THR A 29 -25.41 -3.04 -8.30
N PHE A 30 -25.40 -2.75 -9.60
CA PHE A 30 -24.20 -2.31 -10.32
C PHE A 30 -23.66 -0.99 -9.78
N ASN A 31 -24.53 0.00 -9.54
CA ASN A 31 -24.15 1.28 -8.95
C ASN A 31 -23.56 1.14 -7.55
N LEU A 32 -24.07 0.20 -6.74
CA LEU A 32 -23.51 -0.11 -5.43
C LEU A 32 -22.08 -0.67 -5.55
N PHE A 33 -21.87 -1.65 -6.43
CA PHE A 33 -20.53 -2.21 -6.66
C PHE A 33 -19.56 -1.18 -7.22
N LYS A 34 -20.01 -0.31 -8.13
CA LYS A 34 -19.22 0.78 -8.67
C LYS A 34 -18.76 1.75 -7.57
N LEU A 35 -19.67 2.15 -6.68
CA LEU A 35 -19.34 3.04 -5.57
C LEU A 35 -18.35 2.40 -4.60
N GLU A 36 -18.53 1.12 -4.27
CA GLU A 36 -17.60 0.39 -3.43
C GLU A 36 -16.21 0.26 -4.09
N TYR A 37 -16.18 0.01 -5.39
CA TYR A 37 -14.96 -0.06 -6.19
C TYR A 37 -14.20 1.26 -6.20
N GLU A 38 -14.88 2.38 -6.47
CA GLU A 38 -14.28 3.72 -6.44
C GLU A 38 -13.69 4.04 -5.06
N GLN A 39 -14.44 3.73 -4.00
CA GLN A 39 -13.96 3.95 -2.63
C GLN A 39 -12.77 3.06 -2.28
N ALA A 40 -12.78 1.80 -2.70
CA ALA A 40 -11.67 0.87 -2.47
C ALA A 40 -10.40 1.30 -3.25
N ALA A 41 -10.55 1.79 -4.49
CA ALA A 41 -9.46 2.32 -5.29
C ALA A 41 -8.84 3.55 -4.62
N GLN A 42 -9.67 4.47 -4.12
CA GLN A 42 -9.21 5.63 -3.39
C GLN A 42 -8.46 5.25 -2.10
N ARG A 43 -8.94 4.25 -1.36
CA ARG A 43 -8.23 3.72 -0.18
C ARG A 43 -6.87 3.16 -0.54
N TYR A 44 -6.78 2.38 -1.62
CA TYR A 44 -5.52 1.83 -2.11
C TYR A 44 -4.50 2.94 -2.45
N GLU A 45 -4.92 3.96 -3.21
CA GLU A 45 -4.05 5.10 -3.55
C GLU A 45 -3.58 5.87 -2.31
N ASN A 46 -4.52 6.19 -1.41
CA ASN A 46 -4.23 6.94 -0.19
C ASN A 46 -3.20 6.24 0.70
N VAL A 47 -3.25 4.91 0.79
CA VAL A 47 -2.28 4.12 1.56
C VAL A 47 -0.87 4.31 1.02
N TYR A 48 -0.65 4.11 -0.29
CA TYR A 48 0.69 4.25 -0.86
C TYR A 48 1.19 5.70 -0.82
N LYS A 49 0.30 6.68 -1.02
CA LYS A 49 0.65 8.09 -0.86
C LYS A 49 1.11 8.40 0.57
N ALA A 50 0.40 7.90 1.56
CA ALA A 50 0.77 8.08 2.98
C ALA A 50 2.12 7.42 3.30
N ILE A 51 2.35 6.17 2.85
CA ILE A 51 3.63 5.47 3.04
C ILE A 51 4.81 6.32 2.53
N TRP A 52 4.69 6.84 1.30
CA TRP A 52 5.75 7.63 0.66
C TRP A 52 5.94 9.00 1.31
N GLN A 53 4.86 9.64 1.75
CA GLN A 53 4.96 10.91 2.45
C GLN A 53 5.68 10.75 3.80
N ILE A 54 5.34 9.72 4.58
CA ILE A 54 6.03 9.44 5.86
C ILE A 54 7.50 9.10 5.60
N PHE A 55 7.80 8.34 4.55
CA PHE A 55 9.18 8.04 4.16
C PHE A 55 10.01 9.31 3.93
N GLN A 56 9.47 10.28 3.18
CA GLN A 56 10.15 11.54 2.89
C GLN A 56 10.48 12.32 4.17
N TYR A 57 9.56 12.37 5.14
CA TYR A 57 9.82 13.02 6.43
C TYR A 57 10.92 12.30 7.22
N MET A 58 10.90 10.96 7.25
CA MET A 58 11.90 10.17 7.97
C MET A 58 13.27 10.23 7.31
N ALA A 59 13.32 10.27 5.98
CA ALA A 59 14.56 10.46 5.21
C ALA A 59 15.16 11.84 5.44
N LEU A 60 14.33 12.89 5.47
CA LEU A 60 14.80 14.25 5.77
C LEU A 60 15.30 14.36 7.21
N LEU A 61 14.62 13.71 8.16
CA LEU A 61 15.06 13.63 9.56
C LEU A 61 16.42 12.91 9.66
N ALA A 62 16.54 11.74 9.03
CA ALA A 62 17.78 10.95 8.98
C ALA A 62 18.94 11.77 8.40
N ALA A 63 18.71 12.43 7.25
CA ALA A 63 19.71 13.29 6.61
C ALA A 63 20.09 14.49 7.49
N GLY A 64 19.13 15.08 8.20
CA GLY A 64 19.38 16.15 9.17
C GLY A 64 20.28 15.69 10.32
N ILE A 65 19.94 14.56 10.95
CA ILE A 65 20.75 13.96 12.03
C ILE A 65 22.16 13.67 11.53
N PHE A 66 22.29 13.07 10.35
CA PHE A 66 23.60 12.74 9.78
C PHE A 66 24.43 14.00 9.51
N THR A 67 23.85 15.01 8.86
CA THR A 67 24.54 16.24 8.45
C THR A 67 24.96 17.11 9.63
N PHE A 68 24.11 17.22 10.66
CA PHE A 68 24.44 18.01 11.86
C PHE A 68 25.29 17.22 12.85
N GLY A 69 25.03 15.92 13.00
CA GLY A 69 25.83 15.03 13.84
C GLY A 69 27.28 14.93 13.37
N SER A 70 27.51 14.85 12.06
CA SER A 70 28.88 14.80 11.52
C SER A 70 29.69 16.06 11.82
N LYS A 71 29.05 17.24 11.85
CA LYS A 71 29.71 18.51 12.19
C LYS A 71 30.08 18.63 13.67
N VAL A 72 29.30 18.00 14.55
CA VAL A 72 29.61 17.96 15.99
C VAL A 72 30.84 17.08 16.25
N ASN A 73 31.02 16.00 15.49
CA ASN A 73 32.17 15.09 15.61
C ASN A 73 33.53 15.78 15.33
N GLU A 74 33.55 16.86 14.55
CA GLU A 74 34.80 17.61 14.31
C GLU A 74 35.33 18.28 15.59
N ASN A 75 34.47 18.56 16.58
CA ASN A 75 34.83 19.25 17.81
C ASN A 75 34.65 18.41 19.09
N ASP A 76 33.74 17.43 19.08
CA ASP A 76 33.46 16.51 20.19
C ASP A 76 33.69 15.06 19.79
N LYS A 77 34.16 14.24 20.75
CA LYS A 77 34.53 12.82 20.57
C LYS A 77 33.33 11.87 20.40
N PHE A 78 32.29 12.24 19.68
CA PHE A 78 31.18 11.31 19.44
C PHE A 78 31.57 10.29 18.37
N PRO A 79 31.50 8.98 18.66
CA PRO A 79 31.83 7.96 17.67
C PRO A 79 30.91 8.09 16.45
N PHE A 80 31.49 7.99 15.26
CA PHE A 80 30.77 8.14 14.00
C PHE A 80 29.67 7.09 13.86
N GLU A 81 29.91 5.91 14.40
CA GLU A 81 29.05 4.74 14.46
C GLU A 81 27.74 5.06 15.19
N LEU A 82 27.81 5.81 16.30
CA LEU A 82 26.63 6.25 17.04
C LEU A 82 25.79 7.23 16.22
N ILE A 83 26.45 8.18 15.54
CA ILE A 83 25.76 9.16 14.67
C ILE A 83 25.06 8.42 13.53
N LEU A 84 25.74 7.45 12.93
CA LEU A 84 25.20 6.63 11.84
C LEU A 84 23.99 5.82 12.30
N PHE A 85 24.08 5.16 13.46
CA PHE A 85 22.95 4.43 14.07
C PHE A 85 21.74 5.34 14.31
N ILE A 86 21.94 6.48 15.00
CA ILE A 86 20.85 7.41 15.30
C ILE A 86 20.26 8.01 14.01
N ALA A 87 21.09 8.25 12.99
CA ALA A 87 20.63 8.77 11.70
C ALA A 87 19.81 7.75 10.91
N LEU A 88 20.17 6.46 10.94
CA LEU A 88 19.45 5.41 10.20
C LEU A 88 18.21 4.92 10.94
N PHE A 89 18.16 5.06 12.28
CA PHE A 89 17.06 4.58 13.10
C PHE A 89 15.66 5.05 12.65
N PRO A 90 15.41 6.32 12.25
CA PRO A 90 14.11 6.74 11.71
C PRO A 90 13.67 5.96 10.46
N LEU A 91 14.62 5.58 9.60
CA LEU A 91 14.34 4.82 8.38
C LEU A 91 14.03 3.35 8.71
N VAL A 92 14.76 2.76 9.65
CA VAL A 92 14.48 1.42 10.19
C VAL A 92 13.10 1.40 10.84
N PHE A 93 12.80 2.39 11.68
CA PHE A 93 11.51 2.54 12.33
C PHE A 93 10.38 2.68 11.29
N TRP A 94 10.54 3.54 10.28
CA TRP A 94 9.57 3.67 9.20
C TRP A 94 9.32 2.32 8.49
N PHE A 95 10.39 1.59 8.19
CA PHE A 95 10.28 0.34 7.46
C PHE A 95 9.43 -0.68 8.22
N PHE A 96 9.72 -0.90 9.50
CA PHE A 96 9.01 -1.91 10.29
C PHE A 96 7.65 -1.44 10.79
N ALA A 97 7.56 -0.20 11.31
CA ALA A 97 6.34 0.29 11.94
C ALA A 97 5.31 0.80 10.93
N THR A 98 5.73 1.26 9.74
CA THR A 98 4.84 1.87 8.75
C THR A 98 4.77 1.05 7.46
N TYR A 99 5.90 0.79 6.81
CA TYR A 99 5.90 0.18 5.47
C TYR A 99 5.33 -1.23 5.46
N ILE A 100 5.82 -2.14 6.32
CA ILE A 100 5.34 -3.53 6.37
C ILE A 100 3.83 -3.63 6.61
N PRO A 101 3.25 -3.04 7.67
CA PRO A 101 1.81 -3.18 7.94
C PRO A 101 0.95 -2.49 6.87
N MET A 102 1.35 -1.32 6.37
CA MET A 102 0.56 -0.65 5.34
C MET A 102 0.66 -1.32 3.96
N ASP A 103 1.80 -1.93 3.61
CA ASP A 103 1.93 -2.74 2.39
C ASP A 103 1.01 -3.96 2.42
N GLN A 104 0.89 -4.62 3.57
CA GLN A 104 -0.06 -5.72 3.74
C GLN A 104 -1.51 -5.24 3.59
N TYR A 105 -1.86 -4.13 4.23
CA TYR A 105 -3.18 -3.52 4.07
C TYR A 105 -3.47 -3.15 2.60
N GLY A 106 -2.47 -2.62 1.89
CA GLY A 106 -2.54 -2.33 0.45
C GLY A 106 -2.81 -3.57 -0.40
N LYS A 107 -2.19 -4.71 -0.10
CA LYS A 107 -2.47 -5.98 -0.81
C LYS A 107 -3.89 -6.47 -0.59
N ASN A 108 -4.37 -6.43 0.65
CA ASN A 108 -5.71 -6.89 0.97
C ASN A 108 -6.75 -6.03 0.22
N ASN A 109 -6.53 -4.73 0.13
CA ASN A 109 -7.36 -3.84 -0.69
C ASN A 109 -7.26 -4.14 -2.20
N LEU A 110 -6.07 -4.46 -2.71
CA LEU A 110 -5.90 -4.85 -4.11
C LEU A 110 -6.63 -6.16 -4.44
N GLU A 111 -6.61 -7.13 -3.53
CA GLU A 111 -7.36 -8.38 -3.66
C GLU A 111 -8.88 -8.14 -3.61
N HIS A 112 -9.34 -7.30 -2.68
CA HIS A 112 -10.74 -6.86 -2.62
C HIS A 112 -11.19 -6.19 -3.92
N LEU A 113 -10.36 -5.29 -4.49
CA LEU A 113 -10.63 -4.65 -5.77
C LEU A 113 -10.77 -5.65 -6.91
N LYS A 114 -9.89 -6.65 -6.98
CA LYS A 114 -10.00 -7.72 -7.99
C LYS A 114 -11.28 -8.53 -7.84
N ASN A 115 -11.67 -8.83 -6.60
CA ASN A 115 -12.91 -9.55 -6.33
C ASN A 115 -14.14 -8.72 -6.73
N LEU A 116 -14.11 -7.40 -6.51
CA LEU A 116 -15.14 -6.48 -6.99
C LEU A 116 -15.19 -6.43 -8.52
N GLU A 117 -14.05 -6.36 -9.22
CA GLU A 117 -14.01 -6.42 -10.69
C GLU A 117 -14.65 -7.70 -11.22
N ILE A 118 -14.33 -8.85 -10.61
CA ILE A 118 -14.91 -10.15 -11.00
C ILE A 118 -16.43 -10.14 -10.79
N LYS A 119 -16.90 -9.70 -9.62
CA LYS A 119 -18.34 -9.62 -9.32
C LYS A 119 -19.08 -8.67 -10.25
N MET A 120 -18.51 -7.49 -10.53
CA MET A 120 -19.09 -6.53 -11.47
C MET A 120 -19.20 -7.12 -12.88
N ASN A 121 -18.14 -7.79 -13.36
CA ASN A 121 -18.16 -8.43 -14.68
C ASN A 121 -19.18 -9.58 -14.73
N GLN A 122 -19.30 -10.40 -13.68
CA GLN A 122 -20.30 -11.48 -13.58
C GLN A 122 -21.73 -10.94 -13.57
N GLU A 123 -21.99 -9.91 -12.77
CA GLU A 123 -23.31 -9.28 -12.70
C GLU A 123 -23.66 -8.63 -14.05
N TYR A 124 -22.68 -8.07 -14.75
CA TYR A 124 -22.91 -7.50 -16.08
C TYR A 124 -23.19 -8.57 -17.14
N GLU A 125 -22.45 -9.67 -17.15
CA GLU A 125 -22.58 -10.79 -18.10
C GLU A 125 -23.97 -11.45 -18.03
N LYS A 126 -24.59 -11.47 -16.83
CA LYS A 126 -25.93 -12.02 -16.62
C LYS A 126 -27.03 -11.28 -17.40
N TYR A 127 -26.87 -9.98 -17.65
CA TYR A 127 -27.89 -9.14 -18.29
C TYR A 127 -27.52 -8.76 -19.75
N HIS A 128 -26.29 -9.03 -20.19
CA HIS A 128 -25.81 -8.67 -21.53
C HIS A 128 -25.08 -9.83 -22.22
N GLU A 129 -25.79 -10.60 -23.05
CA GLU A 129 -25.29 -11.82 -23.71
C GLU A 129 -24.17 -11.61 -24.76
N ASN A 130 -23.85 -10.38 -25.15
CA ASN A 130 -22.87 -10.07 -26.21
C ASN A 130 -21.91 -8.95 -25.82
N PHE A 131 -21.18 -9.15 -24.74
CA PHE A 131 -20.36 -8.10 -24.16
C PHE A 131 -18.87 -8.21 -24.50
N SER A 132 -18.31 -7.12 -25.02
CA SER A 132 -16.93 -7.06 -25.53
C SER A 132 -15.92 -6.40 -24.61
N TRP A 133 -16.35 -5.71 -23.54
CA TRP A 133 -15.44 -5.09 -22.57
C TRP A 133 -15.42 -5.87 -21.25
N ARG A 134 -14.28 -5.92 -20.57
CA ARG A 134 -14.18 -6.47 -19.21
C ARG A 134 -13.44 -5.46 -18.37
N LEU A 135 -13.93 -5.20 -17.16
CA LEU A 135 -13.21 -4.37 -16.20
C LEU A 135 -12.00 -5.17 -15.73
N GLU A 136 -10.81 -4.79 -16.20
CA GLU A 136 -9.58 -5.54 -15.94
C GLU A 136 -8.44 -4.65 -15.40
N HIS A 137 -8.78 -3.51 -14.80
CA HIS A 137 -7.81 -2.49 -14.41
C HIS A 137 -6.82 -3.01 -13.37
N TYR A 138 -7.31 -3.65 -12.31
CA TYR A 138 -6.52 -4.19 -11.22
C TYR A 138 -6.15 -5.67 -11.40
N SER A 139 -6.94 -6.42 -12.16
CA SER A 139 -6.63 -7.82 -12.53
C SER A 139 -5.45 -7.92 -13.51
N LYS A 140 -5.34 -7.05 -14.52
CA LYS A 140 -4.17 -6.98 -15.42
C LYS A 140 -2.93 -6.35 -14.81
N PHE A 141 -3.07 -5.68 -13.67
CA PHE A 141 -1.95 -5.04 -12.97
C PHE A 141 -0.81 -6.02 -12.60
N LYS A 142 -1.11 -7.34 -12.54
CA LYS A 142 -0.13 -8.39 -12.26
C LYS A 142 0.67 -8.84 -13.51
N ALA A 143 0.18 -8.57 -14.72
CA ALA A 143 0.72 -9.15 -15.96
C ALA A 143 1.87 -8.34 -16.60
N VAL A 144 2.08 -7.08 -16.19
CA VAL A 144 3.03 -6.15 -16.85
C VAL A 144 4.04 -5.55 -15.86
N LEU A 145 4.32 -6.21 -14.74
CA LEU A 145 5.34 -5.70 -13.82
C LEU A 145 6.73 -6.18 -14.26
N PRO A 146 7.73 -5.28 -14.40
CA PRO A 146 9.13 -5.64 -14.68
C PRO A 146 9.68 -6.58 -13.60
N PRO A 147 10.83 -7.27 -13.84
CA PRO A 147 11.39 -8.24 -12.89
C PRO A 147 11.66 -7.67 -11.49
N TRP A 148 11.73 -6.34 -11.36
CA TRP A 148 11.83 -5.62 -10.10
C TRP A 148 10.56 -4.83 -9.84
N SER A 149 9.68 -5.38 -9.00
CA SER A 149 8.57 -4.59 -8.47
C SER A 149 9.11 -3.53 -7.51
N VAL A 150 8.55 -2.31 -7.54
CA VAL A 150 8.88 -1.22 -6.59
C VAL A 150 8.89 -1.74 -5.14
N ARG A 151 7.96 -2.63 -4.85
CA ARG A 151 7.82 -3.32 -3.56
C ARG A 151 9.05 -4.15 -3.17
N GLN A 152 9.61 -4.93 -4.08
CA GLN A 152 10.85 -5.67 -3.82
C GLN A 152 12.03 -4.73 -3.57
N SER A 153 12.11 -3.63 -4.33
CA SER A 153 13.17 -2.64 -4.13
C SER A 153 13.08 -1.99 -2.75
N VAL A 154 11.89 -1.64 -2.28
CA VAL A 154 11.70 -1.06 -0.93
C VAL A 154 11.99 -2.09 0.17
N LEU A 155 11.58 -3.35 -0.01
CA LEU A 155 11.93 -4.42 0.94
C LEU A 155 13.44 -4.64 1.02
N PHE A 156 14.13 -4.71 -0.12
CA PHE A 156 15.57 -4.86 -0.16
C PHE A 156 16.27 -3.67 0.52
N PHE A 157 15.83 -2.45 0.21
CA PHE A 157 16.34 -1.22 0.82
C PHE A 157 16.15 -1.21 2.34
N GLY A 158 14.96 -1.54 2.84
CA GLY A 158 14.67 -1.58 4.27
C GLY A 158 15.49 -2.62 5.03
N VAL A 159 15.62 -3.83 4.47
CA VAL A 159 16.48 -4.88 5.03
C VAL A 159 17.94 -4.45 5.01
N PHE A 160 18.42 -3.89 3.91
CA PHE A 160 19.79 -3.39 3.80
C PHE A 160 20.11 -2.33 4.85
N ILE A 161 19.25 -1.31 5.00
CA ILE A 161 19.43 -0.28 6.02
C ILE A 161 19.42 -0.86 7.42
N THR A 162 18.53 -1.80 7.71
CA THR A 162 18.47 -2.46 9.02
C THR A 162 19.76 -3.21 9.33
N ILE A 163 20.35 -3.89 8.33
CA ILE A 163 21.64 -4.58 8.50
C ILE A 163 22.76 -3.58 8.81
N VAL A 164 22.82 -2.46 8.07
CA VAL A 164 23.82 -1.42 8.31
C VAL A 164 23.65 -0.79 9.69
N ASP A 165 22.41 -0.53 10.11
CA ASP A 165 22.08 0.03 11.42
C ASP A 165 22.51 -0.89 12.56
N ILE A 166 22.18 -2.19 12.46
CA ILE A 166 22.60 -3.20 13.45
C ILE A 166 24.13 -3.34 13.48
N PHE A 167 24.78 -3.33 12.31
CA PHE A 167 26.24 -3.44 12.26
C PHE A 167 26.93 -2.23 12.91
N SER A 168 26.39 -1.03 12.69
CA SER A 168 26.86 0.21 13.33
C SER A 168 26.71 0.12 14.86
N LEU A 169 25.58 -0.41 15.33
CA LEU A 169 25.35 -0.65 16.77
C LEU A 169 26.35 -1.66 17.35
N VAL A 170 26.66 -2.74 16.63
CA VAL A 170 27.64 -3.76 17.08
C VAL A 170 29.03 -3.16 17.22
N ILE A 171 29.51 -2.39 16.23
CA ILE A 171 30.83 -1.74 16.31
C ILE A 171 30.87 -0.77 17.49
N MET A 172 29.83 0.06 17.64
CA MET A 172 29.73 1.02 18.74
C MET A 172 29.86 0.37 20.13
N VAL A 173 29.31 -0.83 20.29
CA VAL A 173 29.34 -1.57 21.56
C VAL A 173 30.71 -2.19 21.80
N GLN A 174 31.35 -2.70 20.74
CA GLN A 174 32.71 -3.26 20.84
C GLN A 174 33.74 -2.21 21.25
N GLU A 175 33.62 -0.97 20.76
CA GLU A 175 34.59 0.08 21.05
C GLU A 175 34.46 0.70 22.44
N ASN A 176 33.26 0.70 23.04
CA ASN A 176 33.02 1.47 24.27
C ASN A 176 33.20 0.69 25.58
N GLU A 177 33.59 -0.60 25.56
CA GLU A 177 33.61 -1.48 26.76
C GLU A 177 32.33 -1.36 27.63
N ILE A 178 31.20 -0.99 27.02
CA ILE A 178 29.94 -0.80 27.76
C ILE A 178 29.42 -2.18 28.11
N ASN A 179 29.50 -2.50 29.41
CA ASN A 179 28.94 -3.67 30.09
C ASN A 179 28.01 -4.53 29.21
N ASP A 180 28.47 -5.73 28.84
CA ASP A 180 27.75 -6.75 28.08
C ASP A 180 26.27 -6.93 28.50
N LEU A 181 25.95 -6.61 29.77
CA LEU A 181 24.62 -6.68 30.36
C LEU A 181 23.57 -5.73 29.73
N LEU A 182 23.94 -4.50 29.36
CA LEU A 182 23.00 -3.54 28.74
C LEU A 182 22.75 -3.90 27.27
N PHE A 183 23.77 -4.41 26.58
CA PHE A 183 23.64 -4.92 25.22
C PHE A 183 22.72 -6.15 25.17
N LEU A 184 22.88 -7.07 26.13
CA LEU A 184 22.00 -8.22 26.29
C LEU A 184 20.55 -7.81 26.60
N GLN A 185 20.33 -6.80 27.45
CA GLN A 185 18.99 -6.28 27.74
C GLN A 185 18.33 -5.64 26.51
N PHE A 186 19.08 -4.89 25.70
CA PHE A 186 18.54 -4.30 24.48
C PHE A 186 18.09 -5.38 23.48
N PHE A 187 18.92 -6.40 23.26
CA PHE A 187 18.56 -7.55 22.42
C PHE A 187 17.42 -8.39 23.00
N ILE A 188 17.39 -8.63 24.32
CA ILE A 188 16.31 -9.37 24.99
C ILE A 188 14.98 -8.62 24.95
N ILE A 189 14.96 -7.29 24.88
CA ILE A 189 13.71 -6.54 24.77
C ILE A 189 13.27 -6.42 23.31
N PHE A 190 14.20 -6.12 22.40
CA PHE A 190 13.85 -5.90 21.00
C PHE A 190 13.61 -7.17 20.21
N ILE A 191 14.39 -8.24 20.41
CA ILE A 191 14.15 -9.52 19.71
C ILE A 191 12.72 -10.00 19.94
N PRO A 192 12.20 -10.21 21.15
CA PRO A 192 10.86 -10.76 21.32
C PRO A 192 9.76 -9.81 20.85
N ILE A 193 9.93 -8.48 20.91
CA ILE A 193 8.95 -7.57 20.30
C ILE A 193 8.90 -7.77 18.79
N PHE A 194 10.07 -7.88 18.14
CA PHE A 194 10.17 -8.17 16.71
C PHE A 194 9.66 -9.57 16.36
N THR A 195 10.01 -10.60 17.13
CA THR A 195 9.56 -11.97 16.90
C THR A 195 8.07 -12.12 17.16
N VAL A 196 7.50 -11.45 18.16
CA VAL A 196 6.06 -11.48 18.45
C VAL A 196 5.28 -10.78 17.35
N VAL A 197 5.75 -9.62 16.86
CA VAL A 197 5.11 -8.94 15.72
C VAL A 197 5.20 -9.80 14.46
N TYR A 198 6.37 -10.38 14.17
CA TYR A 198 6.59 -11.23 13.00
C TYR A 198 5.81 -12.56 13.06
N ILE A 199 5.75 -13.20 14.23
CA ILE A 199 5.00 -14.45 14.44
C ILE A 199 3.50 -14.18 14.38
N LYS A 200 3.02 -13.07 14.95
CA LYS A 200 1.60 -12.70 14.89
C LYS A 200 1.16 -12.48 13.44
N ASP A 201 1.97 -11.80 12.64
CA ASP A 201 1.73 -11.62 11.20
C ASP A 201 1.65 -12.94 10.43
N LYS A 202 2.59 -13.86 10.69
CA LYS A 202 2.58 -15.20 10.09
C LYS A 202 1.38 -16.03 10.56
N PHE A 203 0.97 -15.88 11.81
CA PHE A 203 -0.16 -16.60 12.39
C PHE A 203 -1.49 -16.12 11.79
N ASP A 204 -1.69 -14.81 11.66
CA ASP A 204 -2.90 -14.24 11.07
C ASP A 204 -3.03 -14.61 9.58
N LEU A 205 -1.91 -14.63 8.85
CA LEU A 205 -1.89 -15.09 7.45
C LEU A 205 -2.21 -16.58 7.30
N CYS A 206 -1.82 -17.41 8.27
CA CYS A 206 -2.18 -18.84 8.32
C CYS A 206 -3.66 -19.06 8.68
N GLN A 207 -4.19 -18.26 9.62
CA GLN A 207 -5.61 -18.31 9.99
C GLN A 207 -6.52 -17.92 8.83
N GLN A 208 -6.10 -16.95 8.00
CA GLN A 208 -6.86 -16.54 6.82
C GLN A 208 -6.93 -17.66 5.78
N LYS A 209 -5.82 -18.36 5.51
CA LYS A 209 -5.78 -19.51 4.59
C LYS A 209 -6.55 -20.75 5.06
N LEU A 210 -6.85 -20.86 6.34
CA LEU A 210 -7.63 -21.98 6.91
C LEU A 210 -9.15 -21.76 6.80
N LYS A 211 -9.58 -20.53 6.49
CA LYS A 211 -11.00 -20.16 6.33
C LYS A 211 -11.47 -20.14 4.87
N GLU A 212 -10.54 -20.27 3.93
CA GLU A 212 -10.77 -20.47 2.50
C GLU A 212 -10.73 -21.97 2.16
#